data_AF-A0ABD1FPR6-F1
#
_entry.id   AF-A0ABD1FPR6-F1
#
_cell.length_a   1.000
_cell.length_b   1.000
_cell.length_c   1.000
_cell.angle_alpha   90.00
_cell.angle_beta   90.00
_cell.angle_gamma   90.00
#
_symmetry.space_group_name_H-M   'P 1'
#
loop_
_entity.id
_entity.type
_entity.pdbx_description
1 polymer ?
#
loop_
_entity_poly.entity_id
_entity_poly.type
_entity_poly.pdbx_seq_one_letter_code
_entity_poly.pdbx_strand_id
1 'polypeptide(L)'
;MGVDLIRNLPSEIILNILSRLDACTATRGKCVCKLWLDSLTTPEFVKSQSVPGLIVEINQISFKYKMVEFVDEPDHNCDWHRLNIVFNLDLPSPTPNHIHSSTNGLILLIDGRKYGRLTVCNPITREYITFPRPLPLPPGIPWEIYGFGVSRTGGQYKVVRVSAGKPPCVSISGELECQVYTVGSGSWRRLASCIWSTLLSYNLMMTFLCGHLHWWTRKDVSAPRQISRLDLETELFSTFSDPPFDDRHETRYSRYLCISSDCLCVCNDLRMEIDIWVMKVCGDETSWTKEVSIRKVDIVNGDVLLLWKLSKPLYHYYSSTTKTFEKVDWFDLEDCLVYRITHYTPSFLSLKTFATENVTSF
;
A
#
# COMPACT_ATOMS: atom_id res chain seq x y z
N MET A 1 31.45 16.21 29.72
CA MET A 1 30.52 17.36 29.83
C MET A 1 29.24 17.15 29.02
N GLY A 2 29.23 17.09 27.68
CA GLY A 2 27.97 16.91 26.93
C GLY A 2 27.28 15.54 27.12
N VAL A 3 28.05 14.46 27.24
CA VAL A 3 27.52 13.06 27.30
C VAL A 3 26.82 12.75 28.62
N ASP A 4 27.25 13.39 29.71
CA ASP A 4 26.77 13.11 31.07
C ASP A 4 25.37 13.72 31.32
N LEU A 5 25.06 14.84 30.65
CA LEU A 5 23.78 15.54 30.83
C LEU A 5 22.60 14.70 30.31
N ILE A 6 22.76 14.05 29.16
CA ILE A 6 21.70 13.24 28.51
C ILE A 6 21.44 11.95 29.30
N ARG A 7 22.46 11.37 29.95
CA ARG A 7 22.31 10.14 30.76
C ARG A 7 21.56 10.37 32.08
N ASN A 8 21.46 11.61 32.54
CA ASN A 8 20.79 11.98 33.79
C ASN A 8 19.36 12.50 33.56
N LEU A 9 18.86 12.51 32.32
CA LEU A 9 17.46 12.84 32.03
C LEU A 9 16.54 11.67 32.39
N PRO A 10 15.37 11.93 33.02
CA PRO A 10 14.31 10.92 33.17
C PRO A 10 13.90 10.33 31.81
N SER A 11 13.56 9.03 31.80
CA SER A 11 13.17 8.31 30.58
C SER A 11 11.97 8.95 29.86
N GLU A 12 11.04 9.55 30.60
CA GLU A 12 9.90 10.31 30.06
C GLU A 12 10.33 11.52 29.23
N ILE A 13 11.36 12.26 29.67
CA ILE A 13 11.91 13.41 28.94
C ILE A 13 12.67 12.92 27.71
N ILE A 14 13.42 11.82 27.82
CA ILE A 14 14.10 11.20 26.68
C ILE A 14 13.08 10.75 25.63
N LEU A 15 12.01 10.06 26.03
CA LEU A 15 10.91 9.68 25.15
C LEU A 15 10.26 10.90 24.49
N ASN A 16 9.98 11.99 25.24
CA ASN A 16 9.38 13.21 24.68
C ASN A 16 10.32 13.96 23.70
N ILE A 17 11.63 13.89 23.89
CA ILE A 17 12.61 14.45 22.93
C ILE A 17 12.63 13.58 21.67
N LEU A 18 12.74 12.26 21.83
CA LEU A 18 12.82 11.32 20.72
C LEU A 18 11.53 11.28 19.89
N SER A 19 10.35 11.47 20.52
CA SER A 19 9.05 11.42 19.83
C SER A 19 8.78 12.64 18.95
N ARG A 20 9.64 13.67 19.02
CA ARG A 20 9.62 14.85 18.15
C ARG A 20 10.56 14.72 16.94
N LEU A 21 11.32 13.62 16.86
CA LEU A 21 12.13 13.28 15.70
C LEU A 21 11.28 12.51 14.70
N ASP A 22 11.65 12.52 13.42
CA ASP A 22 11.08 11.62 12.42
C ASP A 22 11.51 10.16 12.68
N ALA A 23 10.73 9.19 12.18
CA ALA A 23 10.95 7.76 12.43
C ALA A 23 12.33 7.24 11.94
N CYS A 24 12.89 7.83 10.89
CA CYS A 24 14.22 7.48 10.37
C CYS A 24 15.33 8.01 11.31
N THR A 25 15.28 9.27 11.72
CA THR A 25 16.22 9.87 12.67
C THR A 25 16.11 9.21 14.06
N ALA A 26 14.90 8.94 14.53
CA ALA A 26 14.66 8.16 15.74
C ALA A 26 15.34 6.78 15.66
N THR A 27 15.23 6.08 14.53
CA THR A 27 15.92 4.77 14.35
C THR A 27 17.44 4.89 14.43
N ARG A 28 18.04 5.95 13.90
CA ARG A 28 19.49 6.21 14.03
C ARG A 28 19.89 6.47 15.50
N GLY A 29 18.97 6.99 16.32
CA GLY A 29 19.12 7.13 17.77
C GLY A 29 19.44 5.83 18.51
N LYS A 30 19.07 4.66 17.96
CA LYS A 30 19.38 3.33 18.54
C LYS A 30 20.89 3.08 18.66
N CYS A 31 21.71 3.75 17.85
CA CYS A 31 23.17 3.64 17.88
C CYS A 31 23.84 4.55 18.91
N VAL A 32 23.11 5.46 19.59
CA VAL A 32 23.69 6.47 20.48
C VAL A 32 24.06 5.89 21.85
N CYS A 33 23.12 5.21 22.52
CA CYS A 33 23.38 4.50 23.78
C CYS A 33 22.27 3.50 24.10
N LYS A 34 22.51 2.60 25.07
CA LYS A 34 21.52 1.60 25.52
C LYS A 34 20.21 2.23 25.96
N LEU A 35 20.25 3.28 26.79
CA LEU A 35 19.04 3.98 27.27
C LEU A 35 18.17 4.50 26.11
N TRP A 36 18.78 4.95 25.01
CA TRP A 36 18.07 5.36 23.81
C TRP A 36 17.54 4.15 23.04
N LEU A 37 18.34 3.10 22.84
CA LEU A 37 17.87 1.84 22.25
C LEU A 37 16.64 1.27 22.97
N ASP A 38 16.70 1.22 24.31
CA ASP A 38 15.62 0.72 25.18
C ASP A 38 14.37 1.63 25.06
N SER A 39 14.55 2.95 25.07
CA SER A 39 13.45 3.92 24.89
C SER A 39 12.83 3.85 23.49
N LEU A 40 13.64 3.66 22.44
CA LEU A 40 13.22 3.56 21.02
C LEU A 40 12.63 2.19 20.67
N THR A 41 12.55 1.27 21.63
CA THR A 41 11.93 -0.04 21.48
C THR A 41 10.71 -0.24 22.39
N THR A 42 10.31 0.75 23.19
CA THR A 42 9.08 0.63 23.97
C THR A 42 7.83 0.70 23.07
N PRO A 43 6.74 -0.01 23.40
CA PRO A 43 5.51 0.00 22.62
C PRO A 43 4.91 1.41 22.48
N GLU A 44 5.03 2.24 23.51
CA GLU A 44 4.54 3.63 23.52
C GLU A 44 5.28 4.48 22.50
N PHE A 45 6.61 4.35 22.45
CA PHE A 45 7.44 5.05 21.47
C PHE A 45 7.10 4.62 20.04
N VAL A 46 7.10 3.31 19.79
CA VAL A 46 6.76 2.73 18.48
C VAL A 46 5.39 3.21 18.01
N LYS A 47 4.38 3.21 18.89
CA LYS A 47 3.03 3.71 18.60
C LYS A 47 3.02 5.21 18.28
N SER A 48 3.77 6.03 19.04
CA SER A 48 3.84 7.49 18.81
C SER A 48 4.48 7.88 17.48
N GLN A 49 5.29 7.00 16.91
CA GLN A 49 6.05 7.21 15.67
C GLN A 49 5.46 6.48 14.45
N SER A 50 4.44 5.66 14.67
CA SER A 50 3.66 5.01 13.61
C SER A 50 2.56 5.96 13.10
N VAL A 51 2.92 7.21 12.79
CA VAL A 51 2.00 8.21 12.24
C VAL A 51 1.74 7.88 10.76
N PRO A 52 0.48 7.83 10.29
CA PRO A 52 0.19 7.62 8.87
C PRO A 52 0.77 8.71 7.97
N GLY A 53 1.44 8.30 6.90
CA GLY A 53 1.97 9.17 5.86
C GLY A 53 1.86 8.52 4.49
N LEU A 54 2.62 9.05 3.55
CA LEU A 54 2.60 8.65 2.14
C LEU A 54 4.01 8.32 1.67
N ILE A 55 4.11 7.37 0.75
CA ILE A 55 5.29 7.23 -0.09
C ILE A 55 4.90 7.52 -1.53
N VAL A 56 5.66 8.42 -2.14
CA VAL A 56 5.46 8.95 -3.49
C VAL A 56 6.56 8.42 -4.39
N GLU A 57 6.18 7.67 -5.43
CA GLU A 57 7.08 7.25 -6.51
C GLU A 57 7.12 8.34 -7.58
N ILE A 58 8.30 8.94 -7.76
CA ILE A 58 8.57 10.07 -8.65
C ILE A 58 9.33 9.56 -9.87
N ASN A 59 8.69 9.76 -11.03
CA ASN A 59 9.20 9.50 -12.37
C ASN A 59 9.56 8.02 -12.63
N GLN A 60 8.82 7.42 -13.57
CA GLN A 60 8.97 6.03 -14.07
C GLN A 60 10.36 5.68 -14.63
N ILE A 61 11.29 6.63 -14.75
CA ILE A 61 12.63 6.43 -15.31
C ILE A 61 13.70 6.54 -14.23
N SER A 62 13.54 7.48 -13.28
CA SER A 62 14.55 7.75 -12.25
C SER A 62 14.31 7.02 -10.93
N PHE A 63 13.11 6.45 -10.71
CA PHE A 63 12.79 5.61 -9.55
C PHE A 63 13.19 6.25 -8.22
N LYS A 64 12.83 7.54 -8.07
CA LYS A 64 13.06 8.27 -6.84
C LYS A 64 11.80 8.17 -6.00
N TYR A 65 11.95 7.89 -4.72
CA TYR A 65 10.82 7.81 -3.81
C TYR A 65 11.00 8.88 -2.73
N LYS A 66 9.90 9.47 -2.27
CA LYS A 66 9.89 10.38 -1.13
C LYS A 66 8.88 9.91 -0.10
N MET A 67 9.27 9.96 1.17
CA MET A 67 8.33 9.84 2.29
C MET A 67 7.79 11.22 2.62
N VAL A 68 6.49 11.31 2.84
CA VAL A 68 5.78 12.57 3.05
C VAL A 68 4.79 12.38 4.20
N GLU A 69 4.83 13.25 5.19
CA GLU A 69 3.95 13.21 6.37
C GLU A 69 2.98 14.41 6.34
N PHE A 70 1.77 14.17 6.84
CA PHE A 70 0.80 15.24 7.07
C PHE A 70 1.23 16.05 8.29
N VAL A 71 1.31 17.38 8.11
CA VAL A 71 1.64 18.33 9.16
C VAL A 71 0.46 19.28 9.34
N ASP A 72 -0.22 19.11 10.46
CA ASP A 72 -1.27 20.01 10.92
C ASP A 72 -0.61 21.30 11.43
N GLU A 73 -0.63 22.37 10.63
CA GLU A 73 -0.26 23.69 11.14
C GLU A 73 -1.44 24.29 11.90
N PRO A 74 -1.28 24.66 13.19
CA PRO A 74 -2.40 25.08 14.05
C PRO A 74 -2.92 26.50 13.75
N ASP A 75 -2.64 27.07 12.58
CA ASP A 75 -2.92 28.48 12.27
C ASP A 75 -4.40 28.66 11.87
N HIS A 76 -5.13 29.46 12.66
CA HIS A 76 -6.60 29.50 12.71
C HIS A 76 -7.29 30.18 11.51
N ASN A 77 -6.75 30.08 10.30
CA ASN A 77 -7.30 30.75 9.11
C ASN A 77 -7.00 30.04 7.77
N CYS A 78 -6.59 28.77 7.80
CA CYS A 78 -6.23 28.00 6.61
C CYS A 78 -6.75 26.55 6.68
N ASP A 79 -7.72 26.21 5.82
CA ASP A 79 -8.25 24.84 5.60
C ASP A 79 -7.30 23.95 4.78
N TRP A 80 -6.00 23.94 5.14
CA TRP A 80 -4.91 23.37 4.33
C TRP A 80 -4.00 22.49 5.18
N HIS A 81 -4.05 21.17 4.98
CA HIS A 81 -3.00 20.27 5.48
C HIS A 81 -1.73 20.45 4.63
N ARG A 82 -0.59 20.70 5.27
CA ARG A 82 0.72 20.71 4.58
C ARG A 82 1.30 19.30 4.54
N LEU A 83 1.80 18.90 3.37
CA LEU A 83 2.57 17.67 3.21
C LEU A 83 4.06 18.02 3.16
N ASN A 84 4.77 17.76 4.25
CA ASN A 84 6.22 17.97 4.31
C ASN A 84 6.95 16.69 3.87
N ILE A 85 7.96 16.84 3.00
CA ILE A 85 8.86 15.73 2.70
C ILE A 85 9.70 15.46 3.95
N VAL A 86 9.54 14.24 4.46
CA VAL A 86 10.32 13.75 5.61
C VAL A 86 11.71 13.34 5.15
N PHE A 87 11.78 12.56 4.05
CA PHE A 87 13.06 12.07 3.54
C PHE A 87 12.99 11.59 2.08
N ASN A 88 14.14 11.59 1.40
CA ASN A 88 14.32 10.89 0.12
C ASN A 88 14.62 9.40 0.40
N LEU A 89 13.81 8.52 -0.15
CA LEU A 89 13.87 7.09 0.09
C LEU A 89 14.80 6.40 -0.92
N ASP A 90 16.03 6.09 -0.50
CA ASP A 90 16.98 5.29 -1.26
C ASP A 90 16.57 3.79 -1.21
N LEU A 91 15.55 3.38 -1.95
CA LEU A 91 15.08 1.99 -1.88
C LEU A 91 16.11 0.98 -2.40
N PRO A 92 16.13 -0.26 -1.85
CA PRO A 92 17.19 -1.23 -2.08
C PRO A 92 17.07 -1.89 -3.46
N SER A 93 17.63 -1.25 -4.48
CA SER A 93 17.80 -1.88 -5.78
C SER A 93 18.84 -1.17 -6.67
N PRO A 94 19.71 -1.91 -7.38
CA PRO A 94 20.46 -1.40 -8.52
C PRO A 94 19.58 -1.29 -9.79
N THR A 95 18.28 -1.60 -9.71
CA THR A 95 17.35 -1.58 -10.85
C THR A 95 16.07 -0.78 -10.54
N PRO A 96 15.43 -0.23 -11.59
CA PRO A 96 14.00 0.13 -11.60
C PRO A 96 13.12 -0.77 -10.73
N ASN A 97 12.48 -0.22 -9.69
CA ASN A 97 11.48 -0.93 -8.88
C ASN A 97 10.18 -0.10 -8.84
N HIS A 98 9.03 -0.75 -8.85
CA HIS A 98 7.74 -0.08 -8.60
C HIS A 98 7.22 -0.43 -7.22
N ILE A 99 6.70 0.55 -6.48
CA ILE A 99 6.01 0.31 -5.19
C ILE A 99 4.69 -0.37 -5.49
N HIS A 100 4.47 -1.60 -5.03
CA HIS A 100 3.23 -2.31 -5.30
C HIS A 100 2.21 -2.23 -4.17
N SER A 101 2.67 -2.33 -2.93
CA SER A 101 1.78 -2.29 -1.75
C SER A 101 2.58 -2.03 -0.48
N SER A 102 1.88 -1.58 0.55
CA SER A 102 2.40 -1.28 1.88
C SER A 102 1.55 -2.01 2.92
N THR A 103 2.17 -2.60 3.94
CA THR A 103 1.47 -3.27 5.05
C THR A 103 2.36 -3.25 6.30
N ASN A 104 1.87 -2.70 7.40
CA ASN A 104 2.57 -2.64 8.70
C ASN A 104 4.00 -2.07 8.59
N GLY A 105 4.19 -1.03 7.76
CA GLY A 105 5.48 -0.39 7.47
C GLY A 105 6.47 -1.19 6.64
N LEU A 106 6.04 -2.34 6.10
CA LEU A 106 6.77 -3.09 5.08
C LEU A 106 6.21 -2.77 3.70
N ILE A 107 7.09 -2.60 2.70
CA ILE A 107 6.72 -2.29 1.31
C ILE A 107 7.08 -3.47 0.42
N LEU A 108 6.15 -3.91 -0.44
CA LEU A 108 6.45 -4.80 -1.56
C LEU A 108 6.88 -3.98 -2.78
N LEU A 109 8.07 -4.27 -3.28
CA LEU A 109 8.66 -3.73 -4.50
C LEU A 109 8.73 -4.79 -5.59
N ILE A 110 8.53 -4.37 -6.84
CA ILE A 110 8.64 -5.22 -8.03
C ILE A 110 9.66 -4.59 -8.97
N ASP A 111 10.73 -5.32 -9.32
CA ASP A 111 11.67 -4.90 -10.37
C ASP A 111 10.94 -4.74 -11.71
N GLY A 112 11.04 -3.55 -12.32
CA GLY A 112 10.35 -3.19 -13.56
C GLY A 112 10.85 -3.93 -14.81
N ARG A 113 11.91 -4.73 -14.68
CA ARG A 113 12.39 -5.61 -15.75
C ARG A 113 11.44 -6.79 -15.97
N LYS A 114 11.46 -7.35 -17.19
CA LYS A 114 10.70 -8.57 -17.51
C LYS A 114 11.16 -9.73 -16.60
N TYR A 115 10.22 -10.37 -15.89
CA TYR A 115 10.50 -11.36 -14.83
C TYR A 115 11.33 -10.78 -13.67
N GLY A 116 10.98 -9.57 -13.26
CA GLY A 116 11.57 -8.87 -12.13
C GLY A 116 11.49 -9.68 -10.83
N ARG A 117 12.42 -9.41 -9.92
CA ARG A 117 12.36 -9.96 -8.57
C ARG A 117 11.35 -9.18 -7.73
N LEU A 118 10.73 -9.89 -6.79
CA LEU A 118 9.98 -9.27 -5.71
C LEU A 118 10.93 -9.01 -4.53
N THR A 119 10.79 -7.85 -3.91
CA THR A 119 11.56 -7.48 -2.71
C THR A 119 10.60 -6.91 -1.69
N VAL A 120 10.62 -7.40 -0.45
CA VAL A 120 10.01 -6.67 0.68
C VAL A 120 11.10 -5.86 1.38
N CYS A 121 10.83 -4.61 1.70
CA CYS A 121 11.74 -3.77 2.47
C CYS A 121 11.02 -3.04 3.62
N ASN A 122 11.73 -2.82 4.72
CA ASN A 122 11.41 -1.82 5.71
C ASN A 122 12.32 -0.60 5.48
N PRO A 123 11.77 0.56 5.05
CA PRO A 123 12.56 1.77 4.90
C PRO A 123 13.13 2.36 6.19
N ILE A 124 12.43 2.20 7.32
CA ILE A 124 12.82 2.75 8.62
C ILE A 124 14.04 2.01 9.17
N THR A 125 14.03 0.67 9.14
CA THR A 125 15.19 -0.13 9.56
C THR A 125 16.26 -0.25 8.47
N ARG A 126 15.98 0.23 7.26
CA ARG A 126 16.80 0.09 6.05
C ARG A 126 17.21 -1.37 5.80
N GLU A 127 16.24 -2.26 5.85
CA GLU A 127 16.41 -3.70 5.64
C GLU A 127 15.52 -4.21 4.50
N TYR A 128 15.98 -5.24 3.78
CA TYR A 128 15.20 -5.89 2.74
C TYR A 128 15.47 -7.38 2.59
N ILE A 129 14.48 -8.07 2.06
CA ILE A 129 14.49 -9.47 1.65
C ILE A 129 14.12 -9.50 0.17
N THR A 130 15.02 -10.00 -0.67
CA THR A 130 14.71 -10.28 -2.08
C THR A 130 14.26 -11.73 -2.19
N PHE A 131 13.02 -11.96 -2.62
CA PHE A 131 12.48 -13.31 -2.71
C PHE A 131 13.14 -14.11 -3.85
N PRO A 132 13.28 -15.44 -3.70
CA PRO A 132 13.64 -16.30 -4.82
C PRO A 132 12.58 -16.15 -5.92
N ARG A 133 12.97 -16.41 -7.18
CA ARG A 133 11.99 -16.37 -8.27
C ARG A 133 10.89 -17.43 -8.03
N PRO A 134 9.62 -17.10 -8.30
CA PRO A 134 8.56 -18.10 -8.36
C PRO A 134 8.89 -19.17 -9.42
N LEU A 135 8.35 -20.38 -9.25
CA LEU A 135 8.58 -21.48 -10.19
C LEU A 135 8.18 -21.07 -11.63
N PRO A 136 8.96 -21.45 -12.65
CA PRO A 136 8.74 -21.00 -14.02
C PRO A 136 7.40 -21.49 -14.56
N LEU A 137 6.65 -20.56 -15.17
CA LEU A 137 5.41 -20.85 -15.89
C LEU A 137 5.68 -21.49 -17.26
N PRO A 138 4.66 -22.14 -17.87
CA PRO A 138 4.72 -22.58 -19.27
C PRO A 138 5.07 -21.42 -20.25
N PRO A 139 5.58 -21.75 -21.46
CA PRO A 139 6.17 -20.77 -22.36
C PRO A 139 5.16 -19.71 -22.84
N GLY A 140 5.46 -18.44 -22.51
CA GLY A 140 4.66 -17.28 -22.88
C GLY A 140 5.20 -15.98 -22.26
N ILE A 141 4.48 -14.88 -22.46
CA ILE A 141 4.58 -13.71 -21.57
C ILE A 141 3.46 -13.87 -20.55
N PRO A 142 3.75 -14.30 -19.32
CA PRO A 142 2.71 -14.50 -18.33
C PRO A 142 2.15 -13.15 -17.88
N TRP A 143 0.85 -13.12 -17.66
CA TRP A 143 0.21 -12.04 -16.91
C TRP A 143 0.31 -12.36 -15.43
N GLU A 144 0.68 -11.38 -14.61
CA GLU A 144 0.93 -11.55 -13.19
C GLU A 144 0.33 -10.39 -12.41
N ILE A 145 -0.36 -10.70 -11.31
CA ILE A 145 -0.70 -9.74 -10.26
C ILE A 145 -0.14 -10.25 -8.93
N TYR A 146 0.17 -9.33 -8.04
CA TYR A 146 0.78 -9.63 -6.76
C TYR A 146 0.00 -8.96 -5.62
N GLY A 147 0.13 -9.53 -4.43
CA GLY A 147 -0.46 -9.01 -3.22
C GLY A 147 0.43 -9.31 -2.03
N PHE A 148 0.42 -8.43 -1.04
CA PHE A 148 1.19 -8.57 0.18
C PHE A 148 0.31 -8.25 1.36
N GLY A 149 0.42 -9.03 2.42
CA GLY A 149 -0.38 -8.87 3.62
C GLY A 149 0.14 -9.72 4.78
N VAL A 150 -0.60 -9.72 5.88
CA VAL A 150 -0.31 -10.49 7.08
C VAL A 150 -1.53 -11.30 7.51
N SER A 151 -1.34 -12.55 7.96
CA SER A 151 -2.43 -13.39 8.48
C SER A 151 -2.89 -12.93 9.87
N ARG A 152 -4.18 -13.06 10.20
CA ARG A 152 -4.75 -12.46 11.44
C ARG A 152 -4.24 -13.13 12.73
N THR A 153 -4.14 -14.45 12.72
CA THR A 153 -3.92 -15.25 13.94
C THR A 153 -2.46 -15.69 14.02
N GLY A 154 -1.90 -16.19 12.91
CA GLY A 154 -0.50 -16.55 12.82
C GLY A 154 0.47 -15.37 12.74
N GLY A 155 0.00 -14.15 12.46
CA GLY A 155 0.86 -12.98 12.25
C GLY A 155 1.83 -13.14 11.08
N GLN A 156 1.56 -14.07 10.17
CA GLN A 156 2.49 -14.46 9.11
C GLN A 156 2.38 -13.51 7.93
N TYR A 157 3.48 -12.83 7.58
CA TYR A 157 3.56 -12.04 6.36
C TYR A 157 3.60 -12.96 5.14
N LYS A 158 2.73 -12.70 4.16
CA LYS A 158 2.58 -13.52 2.96
C LYS A 158 2.57 -12.65 1.72
N VAL A 159 3.36 -13.04 0.71
CA VAL A 159 3.30 -12.53 -0.65
C VAL A 159 2.54 -13.54 -1.50
N VAL A 160 1.51 -13.09 -2.19
CA VAL A 160 0.71 -13.89 -3.12
C VAL A 160 0.99 -13.43 -4.54
N ARG A 161 1.07 -14.39 -5.46
CA ARG A 161 1.24 -14.21 -6.90
C ARG A 161 0.12 -14.98 -7.59
N VAL A 162 -0.70 -14.29 -8.36
CA VAL A 162 -1.69 -14.90 -9.26
C VAL A 162 -1.22 -14.67 -10.69
N SER A 163 -1.20 -15.72 -11.50
CA SER A 163 -0.59 -15.67 -12.82
C SER A 163 -1.31 -16.52 -13.87
N ALA A 164 -1.22 -16.11 -15.14
CA ALA A 164 -1.87 -16.75 -16.28
C ALA A 164 -0.91 -16.89 -17.47
N GLY A 165 -0.96 -18.03 -18.17
CA GLY A 165 -0.08 -18.31 -19.32
C GLY A 165 -0.34 -17.45 -20.56
N LYS A 166 -1.45 -16.71 -20.61
CA LYS A 166 -1.80 -15.71 -21.64
C LYS A 166 -2.48 -14.51 -20.97
N PRO A 167 -2.34 -13.29 -21.51
CA PRO A 167 -3.02 -12.13 -20.96
C PRO A 167 -4.55 -12.25 -21.08
N PRO A 168 -5.33 -11.73 -20.11
CA PRO A 168 -6.78 -11.89 -20.04
C PRO A 168 -7.55 -11.45 -21.29
N CYS A 169 -7.00 -10.49 -22.04
CA CYS A 169 -7.58 -9.96 -23.27
C CYS A 169 -7.42 -10.86 -24.50
N VAL A 170 -6.60 -11.92 -24.44
CA VAL A 170 -6.30 -12.81 -25.59
C VAL A 170 -6.94 -14.19 -25.44
N SER A 171 -7.19 -14.66 -24.22
CA SER A 171 -7.95 -15.89 -23.99
C SER A 171 -8.58 -15.94 -22.59
N ILE A 172 -9.89 -16.16 -22.55
CA ILE A 172 -10.74 -16.23 -21.35
C ILE A 172 -10.53 -17.55 -20.58
N SER A 173 -9.98 -18.57 -21.26
CA SER A 173 -9.87 -19.96 -20.79
C SER A 173 -8.44 -20.34 -20.36
N GLY A 174 -7.81 -19.53 -19.51
CA GLY A 174 -6.51 -19.84 -18.92
C GLY A 174 -6.66 -20.37 -17.50
N GLU A 175 -5.99 -21.48 -17.15
CA GLU A 175 -5.83 -21.86 -15.76
C GLU A 175 -5.01 -20.79 -15.03
N LEU A 176 -5.58 -20.21 -13.96
CA LEU A 176 -4.85 -19.31 -13.07
C LEU A 176 -4.00 -20.13 -12.11
N GLU A 177 -2.68 -19.93 -12.15
CA GLU A 177 -1.80 -20.41 -11.11
C GLU A 177 -1.66 -19.36 -10.00
N CYS A 178 -2.09 -19.74 -8.79
CA CYS A 178 -1.86 -18.97 -7.58
C CYS A 178 -0.75 -19.63 -6.74
N GLN A 179 0.22 -18.81 -6.33
CA GLN A 179 1.33 -19.19 -5.48
C GLN A 179 1.42 -18.24 -4.30
N VAL A 180 1.86 -18.76 -3.16
CA VAL A 180 2.12 -17.98 -1.95
C VAL A 180 3.53 -18.23 -1.44
N TYR A 181 4.17 -17.17 -0.97
CA TYR A 181 5.43 -17.19 -0.23
C TYR A 181 5.14 -16.65 1.17
N THR A 182 5.47 -17.42 2.21
CA THR A 182 5.42 -16.91 3.59
C THR A 182 6.81 -16.37 3.94
N VAL A 183 6.90 -15.12 4.39
CA VAL A 183 8.19 -14.52 4.76
C VAL A 183 8.77 -15.28 5.95
N GLY A 184 9.98 -15.83 5.83
CA GLY A 184 10.54 -16.78 6.79
C GLY A 184 10.28 -18.26 6.45
N SER A 185 9.91 -18.58 5.20
CA SER A 185 9.77 -19.98 4.72
C SER A 185 10.76 -20.40 3.64
N GLY A 186 11.50 -19.46 3.04
CA GLY A 186 12.52 -19.76 2.03
C GLY A 186 12.01 -20.26 0.67
N SER A 187 10.69 -20.48 0.48
CA SER A 187 10.17 -21.10 -0.75
C SER A 187 8.74 -20.68 -1.13
N TRP A 188 8.47 -20.69 -2.43
CA TRP A 188 7.12 -20.55 -2.98
C TRP A 188 6.40 -21.89 -2.97
N ARG A 189 5.10 -21.88 -2.64
CA ARG A 189 4.22 -23.03 -2.80
C ARG A 189 2.96 -22.66 -3.57
N ARG A 190 2.41 -23.64 -4.29
CA ARG A 190 1.17 -23.49 -5.06
C ARG A 190 -0.03 -23.59 -4.10
N LEU A 191 -1.03 -22.75 -4.28
CA LEU A 191 -2.34 -22.92 -3.63
C LEU A 191 -3.20 -23.87 -4.47
N ALA A 192 -4.13 -24.58 -3.82
CA ALA A 192 -5.15 -25.34 -4.52
C ALA A 192 -5.97 -24.40 -5.43
N SER A 193 -6.39 -24.91 -6.59
CA SER A 193 -6.83 -24.14 -7.76
C SER A 193 -7.60 -22.85 -7.42
N CYS A 194 -7.05 -21.70 -7.85
CA CYS A 194 -7.71 -20.41 -7.75
C CYS A 194 -9.09 -20.50 -8.42
N ILE A 195 -10.15 -20.23 -7.66
CA ILE A 195 -11.51 -20.50 -8.11
C ILE A 195 -11.94 -19.45 -9.15
N TRP A 196 -11.85 -19.84 -10.42
CA TRP A 196 -12.69 -19.37 -11.55
C TRP A 196 -12.70 -17.86 -11.83
N SER A 197 -11.72 -17.34 -12.58
CA SER A 197 -11.90 -16.05 -13.28
C SER A 197 -10.82 -15.65 -14.29
N THR A 198 -11.26 -14.91 -15.30
CA THR A 198 -10.47 -13.92 -16.03
C THR A 198 -10.21 -12.70 -15.13
N LEU A 199 -8.93 -12.30 -14.98
CA LEU A 199 -8.57 -11.04 -14.32
C LEU A 199 -8.98 -9.86 -15.22
N LEU A 200 -9.86 -8.99 -14.73
CA LEU A 200 -10.24 -7.78 -15.47
C LEU A 200 -9.43 -6.55 -15.06
N SER A 201 -9.21 -5.70 -16.05
CA SER A 201 -8.70 -4.33 -15.99
C SER A 201 -7.18 -4.12 -15.96
N TYR A 202 -6.81 -2.90 -16.32
CA TYR A 202 -5.46 -2.33 -16.24
C TYR A 202 -5.01 -2.06 -14.79
N ASN A 203 -5.87 -2.28 -13.80
CA ASN A 203 -5.53 -2.14 -12.39
C ASN A 203 -5.09 -3.49 -11.80
N LEU A 204 -3.77 -3.69 -11.75
CA LEU A 204 -3.10 -4.95 -11.40
C LEU A 204 -2.89 -5.15 -9.89
N MET A 205 -3.53 -4.34 -9.05
CA MET A 205 -3.19 -4.24 -7.62
C MET A 205 -4.16 -5.04 -6.76
N MET A 206 -3.62 -5.96 -5.93
CA MET A 206 -4.39 -6.63 -4.88
C MET A 206 -4.38 -5.76 -3.62
N THR A 207 -5.55 -5.54 -3.02
CA THR A 207 -5.77 -4.68 -1.86
C THR A 207 -5.82 -5.51 -0.58
N PHE A 208 -4.89 -5.29 0.35
CA PHE A 208 -4.85 -5.99 1.64
C PHE A 208 -5.68 -5.29 2.71
N LEU A 209 -6.73 -5.95 3.20
CA LEU A 209 -7.53 -5.47 4.33
C LEU A 209 -7.81 -6.59 5.32
N CYS A 210 -7.55 -6.34 6.61
CA CYS A 210 -7.92 -7.23 7.71
C CYS A 210 -7.57 -8.71 7.48
N GLY A 211 -6.35 -9.05 7.07
CA GLY A 211 -5.96 -10.45 6.85
C GLY A 211 -6.41 -11.07 5.52
N HIS A 212 -7.04 -10.28 4.65
CA HIS A 212 -7.60 -10.72 3.37
C HIS A 212 -7.03 -9.90 2.22
N LEU A 213 -6.66 -10.56 1.11
CA LEU A 213 -6.32 -9.88 -0.15
C LEU A 213 -7.56 -9.82 -1.05
N HIS A 214 -7.80 -8.66 -1.67
CA HIS A 214 -8.96 -8.40 -2.52
C HIS A 214 -8.53 -7.93 -3.91
N TRP A 215 -9.18 -8.41 -4.97
CA TRP A 215 -8.90 -7.95 -6.34
C TRP A 215 -10.08 -8.20 -7.29
N TRP A 216 -10.04 -7.56 -8.45
CA TRP A 216 -11.09 -7.67 -9.46
C TRP A 216 -11.01 -8.95 -10.28
N THR A 217 -12.17 -9.57 -10.46
CA THR A 217 -12.32 -10.92 -11.01
C THR A 217 -13.59 -11.00 -11.86
N ARG A 218 -13.61 -11.90 -12.85
CA ARG A 218 -14.81 -12.18 -13.64
C ARG A 218 -14.77 -13.61 -14.18
N LYS A 219 -15.81 -14.43 -13.99
CA LYS A 219 -15.79 -15.84 -14.43
C LYS A 219 -15.48 -15.98 -15.92
N ASP A 220 -16.16 -15.21 -16.75
CA ASP A 220 -15.98 -15.12 -18.21
C ASP A 220 -16.49 -13.75 -18.75
N VAL A 221 -16.43 -13.51 -20.06
CA VAL A 221 -16.82 -12.22 -20.68
C VAL A 221 -18.34 -11.95 -20.69
N SER A 222 -19.18 -12.92 -20.30
CA SER A 222 -20.63 -12.76 -20.12
C SER A 222 -21.05 -12.60 -18.65
N ALA A 223 -20.36 -13.24 -17.70
CA ALA A 223 -20.65 -13.16 -16.27
C ALA A 223 -20.59 -11.71 -15.70
N PRO A 224 -21.22 -11.39 -14.56
CA PRO A 224 -20.97 -10.13 -13.86
C PRO A 224 -19.52 -10.05 -13.34
N ARG A 225 -19.05 -8.82 -13.13
CA ARG A 225 -17.80 -8.55 -12.41
C ARG A 225 -17.98 -8.92 -10.93
N GLN A 226 -16.94 -9.45 -10.31
CA GLN A 226 -16.95 -9.79 -8.89
C GLN A 226 -15.62 -9.38 -8.25
N ILE A 227 -15.61 -9.29 -6.92
CA ILE A 227 -14.38 -9.07 -6.14
C ILE A 227 -13.97 -10.41 -5.56
N SER A 228 -12.78 -10.88 -5.93
CA SER A 228 -12.13 -12.03 -5.29
C SER A 228 -11.58 -11.63 -3.93
N ARG A 229 -11.61 -12.58 -3.00
CA ARG A 229 -11.04 -12.51 -1.66
C ARG A 229 -10.21 -13.77 -1.41
N LEU A 230 -8.98 -13.60 -0.93
CA LEU A 230 -8.15 -14.67 -0.39
C LEU A 230 -7.89 -14.40 1.08
N ASP A 231 -8.22 -15.38 1.92
CA ASP A 231 -7.89 -15.37 3.34
C ASP A 231 -6.42 -15.76 3.54
N LEU A 232 -5.61 -14.93 4.20
CA LEU A 232 -4.19 -15.24 4.41
C LEU A 232 -3.93 -16.18 5.59
N GLU A 233 -4.94 -16.52 6.40
CA GLU A 233 -4.84 -17.50 7.48
C GLU A 233 -5.22 -18.89 6.95
N THR A 234 -6.39 -19.03 6.34
CA THR A 234 -6.94 -20.31 5.85
C THR A 234 -6.60 -20.63 4.40
N GLU A 235 -6.16 -19.63 3.62
CA GLU A 235 -5.80 -19.74 2.20
C GLU A 235 -6.93 -20.21 1.29
N LEU A 236 -8.16 -19.97 1.75
CA LEU A 236 -9.38 -20.21 1.01
C LEU A 236 -9.78 -18.98 0.20
N PHE A 237 -10.28 -19.24 -1.01
CA PHE A 237 -10.84 -18.24 -1.90
C PHE A 237 -12.34 -18.08 -1.67
N SER A 238 -12.82 -16.85 -1.71
CA SER A 238 -14.24 -16.51 -1.80
C SER A 238 -14.44 -15.34 -2.77
N THR A 239 -15.67 -15.07 -3.15
CA THR A 239 -16.03 -13.92 -3.99
C THR A 239 -17.26 -13.22 -3.45
N PHE A 240 -17.33 -11.92 -3.65
CA PHE A 240 -18.55 -11.13 -3.42
C PHE A 240 -18.88 -10.26 -4.63
N SER A 241 -20.14 -9.86 -4.71
CA SER A 241 -20.68 -8.99 -5.74
C SER A 241 -20.07 -7.59 -5.63
N ASP A 242 -19.99 -6.90 -6.76
CA ASP A 242 -19.56 -5.51 -6.80
C ASP A 242 -20.70 -4.58 -6.32
N PRO A 243 -20.40 -3.32 -5.95
CA PRO A 243 -21.44 -2.36 -5.56
C PRO A 243 -22.55 -2.23 -6.61
N PRO A 244 -23.78 -1.85 -6.25
CA PRO A 244 -24.90 -1.70 -7.17
C PRO A 244 -24.75 -0.44 -8.06
N PHE A 245 -23.85 -0.50 -9.04
CA PHE A 245 -23.60 0.57 -9.99
C PHE A 245 -24.76 0.75 -10.99
N ASP A 246 -25.04 2.00 -11.36
CA ASP A 246 -26.02 2.30 -12.41
C ASP A 246 -25.40 2.26 -13.80
N ASP A 247 -25.06 1.05 -14.26
CA ASP A 247 -24.28 0.79 -15.48
C ASP A 247 -25.04 1.07 -16.81
N ARG A 248 -26.20 1.75 -16.75
CA ARG A 248 -27.06 2.02 -17.91
C ARG A 248 -26.40 2.85 -19.02
N HIS A 249 -25.33 3.58 -18.73
CA HIS A 249 -24.73 4.54 -19.67
C HIS A 249 -23.20 4.50 -19.82
N GLU A 250 -22.42 3.90 -18.89
CA GLU A 250 -20.97 4.17 -18.79
C GLU A 250 -20.08 2.90 -18.66
N THR A 251 -19.99 2.10 -19.73
CA THR A 251 -19.18 0.85 -19.76
C THR A 251 -17.67 1.03 -19.95
N ARG A 252 -17.15 2.27 -19.99
CA ARG A 252 -15.81 2.58 -20.53
C ARG A 252 -14.79 3.11 -19.52
N TYR A 253 -15.12 3.19 -18.24
CA TYR A 253 -14.25 3.78 -17.22
C TYR A 253 -13.72 2.78 -16.17
N SER A 254 -12.77 3.25 -15.37
CA SER A 254 -12.01 2.43 -14.43
C SER A 254 -12.70 2.35 -13.05
N ARG A 255 -12.71 1.15 -12.45
CA ARG A 255 -13.04 0.99 -11.02
C ARG A 255 -11.83 0.49 -10.27
N TYR A 256 -11.44 1.20 -9.23
CA TYR A 256 -10.26 0.92 -8.40
C TYR A 256 -10.72 0.40 -7.03
N LEU A 257 -10.09 -0.67 -6.55
CA LEU A 257 -10.22 -1.09 -5.14
C LEU A 257 -9.24 -0.28 -4.30
N CYS A 258 -9.73 0.24 -3.18
CA CYS A 258 -8.96 1.00 -2.21
C CYS A 258 -9.46 0.70 -0.79
N ILE A 259 -8.85 1.35 0.20
CA ILE A 259 -9.21 1.24 1.62
C ILE A 259 -9.39 2.66 2.15
N SER A 260 -10.43 2.87 2.96
CA SER A 260 -10.62 4.08 3.75
C SER A 260 -11.26 3.66 5.08
N SER A 261 -10.78 4.21 6.20
CA SER A 261 -11.26 3.91 7.56
C SER A 261 -11.40 2.40 7.87
N ASP A 262 -10.40 1.59 7.50
CA ASP A 262 -10.40 0.12 7.63
C ASP A 262 -11.58 -0.61 6.94
N CYS A 263 -12.25 0.07 6.00
CA CYS A 263 -13.31 -0.49 5.16
C CYS A 263 -12.78 -0.73 3.74
N LEU A 264 -13.35 -1.72 3.04
CA LEU A 264 -13.05 -1.94 1.63
C LEU A 264 -13.86 -0.94 0.80
N CYS A 265 -13.20 -0.25 -0.12
CA CYS A 265 -13.80 0.79 -0.94
C CYS A 265 -13.66 0.50 -2.43
N VAL A 266 -14.64 0.95 -3.21
CA VAL A 266 -14.53 1.04 -4.67
C VAL A 266 -14.65 2.49 -5.10
N CYS A 267 -13.57 2.99 -5.68
CA CYS A 267 -13.54 4.25 -6.42
C CYS A 267 -13.99 3.97 -7.87
N ASN A 268 -15.17 4.44 -8.23
CA ASN A 268 -15.79 4.31 -9.55
C ASN A 268 -15.63 5.63 -10.30
N ASP A 269 -14.60 5.69 -11.15
CA ASP A 269 -14.16 6.87 -11.88
C ASP A 269 -15.06 7.12 -13.10
N LEU A 270 -16.20 7.80 -12.93
CA LEU A 270 -17.19 8.04 -13.99
C LEU A 270 -16.77 9.19 -14.93
N ARG A 271 -17.52 9.49 -15.99
CA ARG A 271 -17.14 10.56 -16.94
C ARG A 271 -16.95 11.93 -16.27
N MET A 272 -17.92 12.31 -15.44
CA MET A 272 -18.08 13.65 -14.88
C MET A 272 -17.90 13.69 -13.36
N GLU A 273 -17.78 12.54 -12.72
CA GLU A 273 -17.68 12.42 -11.26
C GLU A 273 -16.88 11.18 -10.85
N ILE A 274 -16.59 11.06 -9.56
CA ILE A 274 -15.92 9.91 -8.95
C ILE A 274 -16.79 9.48 -7.77
N ASP A 275 -17.43 8.33 -7.93
CA ASP A 275 -18.24 7.68 -6.93
C ASP A 275 -17.35 6.89 -5.96
N ILE A 276 -17.47 7.12 -4.66
CA ILE A 276 -16.81 6.31 -3.62
C ILE A 276 -17.86 5.46 -2.90
N TRP A 277 -17.78 4.15 -3.13
CA TRP A 277 -18.56 3.14 -2.46
C TRP A 277 -17.75 2.50 -1.34
N VAL A 278 -18.37 2.26 -0.19
CA VAL A 278 -17.74 1.70 1.01
C VAL A 278 -18.54 0.49 1.49
N MET A 279 -17.85 -0.63 1.73
CA MET A 279 -18.42 -1.82 2.35
C MET A 279 -18.38 -1.63 3.87
N LYS A 280 -19.52 -1.28 4.47
CA LYS A 280 -19.61 -0.94 5.90
C LYS A 280 -19.34 -2.13 6.83
N VAL A 281 -19.57 -3.35 6.36
CA VAL A 281 -19.31 -4.60 7.10
C VAL A 281 -18.42 -5.49 6.23
N CYS A 282 -17.17 -5.68 6.66
CA CYS A 282 -16.15 -6.39 5.87
C CYS A 282 -16.58 -7.83 5.53
N GLY A 283 -16.83 -8.09 4.24
CA GLY A 283 -17.27 -9.38 3.70
C GLY A 283 -18.77 -9.51 3.47
N ASP A 284 -19.58 -8.50 3.80
CA ASP A 284 -21.02 -8.45 3.54
C ASP A 284 -21.30 -7.57 2.31
N GLU A 285 -21.68 -8.19 1.20
CA GLU A 285 -22.03 -7.51 -0.05
C GLU A 285 -23.32 -6.68 0.02
N THR A 286 -24.17 -6.91 1.02
CA THR A 286 -25.37 -6.07 1.25
C THR A 286 -25.04 -4.74 1.94
N SER A 287 -23.83 -4.62 2.50
CA SER A 287 -23.36 -3.45 3.24
C SER A 287 -22.70 -2.35 2.39
N TRP A 288 -22.73 -2.47 1.05
CA TRP A 288 -22.22 -1.46 0.13
C TRP A 288 -23.07 -0.18 0.17
N THR A 289 -22.51 0.92 0.65
CA THR A 289 -23.11 2.26 0.58
C THR A 289 -22.28 3.19 -0.30
N LYS A 290 -22.95 4.04 -1.10
CA LYS A 290 -22.30 5.19 -1.75
C LYS A 290 -22.15 6.27 -0.68
N GLU A 291 -20.93 6.54 -0.24
CA GLU A 291 -20.69 7.57 0.78
C GLU A 291 -20.61 8.97 0.16
N VAL A 292 -20.02 9.09 -1.03
CA VAL A 292 -19.90 10.37 -1.72
C VAL A 292 -19.75 10.20 -3.24
N SER A 293 -20.16 11.23 -3.97
CA SER A 293 -19.75 11.48 -5.36
C SER A 293 -19.00 12.80 -5.44
N ILE A 294 -17.86 12.81 -6.13
CA ILE A 294 -16.99 13.97 -6.32
C ILE A 294 -17.03 14.37 -7.80
N ARG A 295 -17.61 15.51 -8.17
CA ARG A 295 -17.65 15.93 -9.59
C ARG A 295 -16.27 16.36 -10.06
N LYS A 296 -15.86 15.90 -11.24
CA LYS A 296 -14.63 16.26 -11.98
C LYS A 296 -14.67 17.67 -12.61
N VAL A 297 -15.39 18.59 -11.98
CA VAL A 297 -15.51 20.01 -12.39
C VAL A 297 -15.54 20.88 -11.13
N ASP A 298 -16.12 20.35 -10.06
CA ASP A 298 -16.01 20.93 -8.73
C ASP A 298 -14.58 20.75 -8.24
N ILE A 299 -13.94 21.82 -7.75
CA ILE A 299 -12.76 21.71 -6.90
C ILE A 299 -13.27 21.28 -5.52
N VAL A 300 -13.81 20.06 -5.44
CA VAL A 300 -13.97 19.38 -4.16
C VAL A 300 -12.60 18.84 -3.83
N ASN A 301 -12.18 19.15 -2.63
CA ASN A 301 -11.01 18.53 -2.07
C ASN A 301 -11.25 17.00 -1.84
N GLY A 302 -10.25 16.19 -1.46
CA GLY A 302 -10.28 15.10 -0.44
C GLY A 302 -9.91 13.53 -0.50
N ASP A 303 -10.47 12.59 0.34
CA ASP A 303 -9.86 11.42 1.15
C ASP A 303 -9.08 10.43 0.32
N VAL A 304 -9.70 10.03 -0.78
CA VAL A 304 -9.00 9.24 -1.77
C VAL A 304 -8.01 10.22 -2.34
N LEU A 305 -6.71 10.02 -2.12
CA LEU A 305 -5.71 10.96 -2.62
C LEU A 305 -5.68 10.90 -4.15
N LEU A 306 -6.53 11.73 -4.74
CA LEU A 306 -6.88 11.74 -6.14
C LEU A 306 -5.81 12.53 -6.88
N LEU A 307 -4.85 11.81 -7.47
CA LEU A 307 -3.92 12.39 -8.43
C LEU A 307 -4.67 12.73 -9.72
N TRP A 308 -5.18 13.97 -9.81
CA TRP A 308 -5.91 14.42 -11.00
C TRP A 308 -5.00 15.27 -11.90
N LYS A 309 -4.83 14.82 -13.14
CA LYS A 309 -3.92 15.44 -14.12
C LYS A 309 -4.70 16.00 -15.32
N LEU A 310 -5.06 17.28 -15.24
CA LEU A 310 -5.57 18.05 -16.38
C LEU A 310 -4.43 18.80 -17.10
N SER A 311 -3.62 19.55 -16.36
CA SER A 311 -2.49 20.33 -16.89
C SER A 311 -1.38 20.52 -15.86
N LYS A 312 -1.74 20.89 -14.63
CA LYS A 312 -0.96 20.64 -13.41
C LYS A 312 -1.59 19.48 -12.62
N PRO A 313 -0.81 18.70 -11.83
CA PRO A 313 -1.39 17.76 -10.89
C PRO A 313 -2.06 18.51 -9.74
N LEU A 314 -3.33 18.21 -9.48
CA LEU A 314 -4.02 18.63 -8.26
C LEU A 314 -4.03 17.47 -7.26
N TYR A 315 -3.85 17.78 -5.98
CA TYR A 315 -3.78 16.83 -4.87
C TYR A 315 -4.73 17.25 -3.76
N HIS A 316 -5.33 16.24 -3.13
CA HIS A 316 -6.58 16.37 -2.39
C HIS A 316 -6.58 15.34 -1.24
N TYR A 317 -6.99 15.73 -0.03
CA TYR A 317 -7.17 14.87 1.16
C TYR A 317 -8.42 15.24 2.00
N TYR A 318 -9.32 14.28 2.30
CA TYR A 318 -10.55 14.36 3.13
C TYR A 318 -10.26 13.46 4.31
N SER A 319 -10.91 13.75 5.43
CA SER A 319 -10.82 12.88 6.57
C SER A 319 -12.17 12.20 6.71
N SER A 320 -12.16 10.89 6.54
CA SER A 320 -13.37 10.07 6.60
C SER A 320 -14.02 10.10 8.00
N THR A 321 -13.24 10.52 8.99
CA THR A 321 -13.64 10.87 10.35
C THR A 321 -14.44 12.18 10.42
N THR A 322 -13.93 13.28 9.84
CA THR A 322 -14.58 14.61 9.89
C THR A 322 -15.63 14.79 8.79
N LYS A 323 -15.55 13.97 7.76
CA LYS A 323 -16.18 14.14 6.44
C LYS A 323 -15.85 15.47 5.76
N THR A 324 -14.75 16.14 6.14
CA THR A 324 -14.26 17.38 5.51
C THR A 324 -13.24 17.08 4.44
N PHE A 325 -13.33 17.84 3.35
CA PHE A 325 -12.50 17.77 2.15
C PHE A 325 -11.51 18.95 2.16
N GLU A 326 -10.19 18.68 2.14
CA GLU A 326 -9.10 19.69 2.22
C GLU A 326 -8.05 19.60 1.07
N LYS A 327 -7.56 20.77 0.62
CA LYS A 327 -6.58 20.86 -0.47
C LYS A 327 -5.19 20.68 0.11
N VAL A 328 -4.36 19.91 -0.59
CA VAL A 328 -2.98 19.66 -0.18
C VAL A 328 -2.06 20.32 -1.19
N ASP A 329 -1.26 21.28 -0.72
CA ASP A 329 -0.22 21.89 -1.56
C ASP A 329 1.09 21.09 -1.47
N TRP A 330 1.68 20.82 -2.64
CA TRP A 330 2.82 19.91 -2.85
C TRP A 330 4.06 20.71 -3.25
N PHE A 331 4.45 21.68 -2.43
CA PHE A 331 5.45 22.71 -2.75
C PHE A 331 6.78 22.14 -3.29
N ASP A 332 7.28 21.04 -2.73
CA ASP A 332 8.55 20.41 -3.14
C ASP A 332 8.41 19.32 -4.23
N LEU A 333 7.24 19.24 -4.87
CA LEU A 333 6.88 18.23 -5.86
C LEU A 333 6.16 18.81 -7.10
N GLU A 334 6.04 20.14 -7.23
CA GLU A 334 5.38 20.78 -8.38
C GLU A 334 6.02 20.41 -9.74
N ASP A 335 7.35 20.30 -9.79
CA ASP A 335 8.11 19.90 -11.00
C ASP A 335 8.26 18.37 -11.14
N CYS A 336 7.70 17.58 -10.23
CA CYS A 336 7.87 16.13 -10.18
C CYS A 336 6.71 15.39 -10.86
N LEU A 337 7.03 14.54 -11.84
CA LEU A 337 6.07 13.57 -12.39
C LEU A 337 5.80 12.44 -11.38
N VAL A 338 4.86 12.68 -10.46
CA VAL A 338 4.35 11.63 -9.57
C VAL A 338 3.69 10.53 -10.41
N TYR A 339 4.15 9.29 -10.21
CA TYR A 339 3.65 8.12 -10.93
C TYR A 339 2.73 7.26 -10.07
N ARG A 340 3.09 7.09 -8.79
CA ARG A 340 2.31 6.28 -7.83
C ARG A 340 2.43 6.87 -6.44
N ILE A 341 1.36 6.74 -5.67
CA ILE A 341 1.32 7.11 -4.26
C ILE A 341 0.80 5.90 -3.49
N THR A 342 1.32 5.66 -2.30
CA THR A 342 0.92 4.53 -1.46
C THR A 342 0.90 4.97 -0.01
N HIS A 343 -0.20 4.67 0.69
CA HIS A 343 -0.34 4.90 2.11
C HIS A 343 0.69 4.10 2.88
N TYR A 344 1.39 4.74 3.82
CA TYR A 344 2.50 4.14 4.54
C TYR A 344 2.50 4.58 6.00
N THR A 345 2.53 3.61 6.90
CA THR A 345 2.67 3.84 8.33
C THR A 345 4.04 3.31 8.76
N PRO A 346 4.96 4.13 9.31
CA PRO A 346 6.27 3.70 9.75
C PRO A 346 6.20 2.51 10.73
N SER A 347 7.20 1.62 10.66
CA SER A 347 7.30 0.47 11.55
C SER A 347 8.76 0.18 11.87
N PHE A 348 9.06 -0.13 13.13
CA PHE A 348 10.40 -0.54 13.57
C PHE A 348 10.62 -2.06 13.48
N LEU A 349 9.71 -2.80 12.82
CA LEU A 349 9.81 -4.24 12.59
C LEU A 349 11.08 -4.58 11.80
N SER A 350 12.06 -5.18 12.46
CA SER A 350 13.27 -5.64 11.76
C SER A 350 12.99 -6.89 10.95
N LEU A 351 13.39 -6.89 9.68
CA LEU A 351 13.27 -8.06 8.82
C LEU A 351 14.18 -9.21 9.25
N LYS A 352 15.22 -8.94 10.06
CA LYS A 352 16.10 -9.96 10.67
C LYS A 352 15.36 -10.94 11.59
N THR A 353 14.12 -10.63 11.98
CA THR A 353 13.24 -11.55 12.72
C THR A 353 12.77 -12.74 11.87
N PHE A 354 12.78 -12.63 10.54
CA PHE A 354 12.42 -13.71 9.62
C PHE A 354 13.64 -14.61 9.35
N ALA A 355 14.00 -15.43 10.34
CA ALA A 355 15.32 -16.07 10.47
C ALA A 355 15.84 -16.91 9.28
N THR A 356 14.98 -17.43 8.39
CA THR A 356 15.41 -18.18 7.20
C THR A 356 15.75 -17.29 6.00
N GLU A 357 15.46 -15.99 6.07
CA GLU A 357 15.59 -15.07 4.95
C GLU A 357 16.97 -14.41 4.90
N ASN A 358 17.50 -14.23 3.70
CA ASN A 358 18.75 -13.48 3.48
C ASN A 358 18.46 -11.98 3.55
N VAL A 359 18.42 -11.45 4.77
CA VAL A 359 18.19 -10.02 5.03
C VAL A 359 19.45 -9.21 4.75
N THR A 360 19.33 -8.21 3.87
CA THR A 360 20.39 -7.26 3.56
C THR A 360 19.98 -5.87 4.03
N SER A 361 20.96 -5.00 4.34
CA SER A 361 20.71 -3.58 4.64
C SER A 361 21.16 -2.67 3.50
N PHE A 362 20.60 -1.47 3.43
CA PHE A 362 20.84 -0.47 2.37
C PHE A 362 21.07 0.93 2.94
#